data_AF-A0A5C6FED7-F1
#
_entry.id   AF-A0A5C6FED7-F1
#
_cell.length_a   1.000
_cell.length_b   1.000
_cell.length_c   1.000
_cell.angle_alpha   90.00
_cell.angle_beta   90.00
_cell.angle_gamma   90.00
#
_symmetry.space_group_name_H-M   'P 1'
#
loop_
_entity.id
_entity.type
_entity.pdbx_description
1 polymer ?
#
loop_
_entity_poly.entity_id
_entity_poly.type
_entity_poly.pdbx_seq_one_letter_code
_entity_poly.pdbx_strand_id
1 'polypeptide(L)'
;MSMTVREKEHWKERIGKRIESTIARIVAERDPSYLETIETRAEELAQQRLGLDETVKRAEEIDATIERLKEERVEHLKRNASRLSGRTVSSIADRGEWVAKGIIDKRMESQQKLEKRRLMESDELGKLILALLDEQDAMLDTVWLATSPRQIRDLWESVSRLLNEQTTSLQEGVLAETE
;
A
#
# COMPACT_ATOMS: atom_id res chain seq x y z
N MET A 1 -50.88 -52.35 5.99
CA MET A 1 -50.71 -50.92 6.32
C MET A 1 -49.51 -50.40 5.56
N SER A 2 -49.68 -49.35 4.75
CA SER A 2 -48.57 -48.75 3.98
C SER A 2 -47.77 -47.81 4.87
N MET A 3 -46.43 -47.90 4.79
CA MET A 3 -45.54 -46.96 5.49
C MET A 3 -45.91 -45.52 5.20
N THR A 4 -45.89 -44.69 6.24
CA THR A 4 -46.06 -43.24 6.13
C THR A 4 -44.89 -42.62 5.37
N VAL A 5 -45.09 -41.44 4.78
CA VAL A 5 -44.04 -40.71 4.06
C VAL A 5 -42.81 -40.47 4.95
N ARG A 6 -43.03 -40.17 6.23
CA ARG A 6 -41.97 -39.93 7.20
C ARG A 6 -41.12 -41.18 7.47
N GLU A 7 -41.75 -42.34 7.57
CA GLU A 7 -41.04 -43.61 7.72
C GLU A 7 -40.26 -43.96 6.45
N LYS A 8 -40.81 -43.67 5.26
CA LYS A 8 -40.12 -43.88 3.99
C LYS A 8 -38.86 -43.01 3.87
N GLU A 9 -38.94 -41.72 4.21
CA GLU A 9 -37.77 -40.83 4.21
C GLU A 9 -36.72 -41.27 5.24
N HIS A 10 -37.14 -41.68 6.44
CA HIS A 10 -36.20 -42.21 7.45
C HIS A 10 -35.43 -43.43 6.95
N TRP A 11 -36.12 -44.40 6.32
CA TRP A 11 -35.48 -45.58 5.78
C TRP A 11 -34.58 -45.26 4.57
N LYS A 12 -35.00 -44.34 3.70
CA LYS A 12 -34.16 -43.85 2.58
C LYS A 12 -32.85 -43.26 3.08
N GLU A 13 -32.89 -42.39 4.10
CA GLU A 13 -31.69 -41.77 4.67
C GLU A 13 -30.77 -42.83 5.30
N ARG A 14 -31.32 -43.76 6.07
CA ARG A 14 -30.52 -44.84 6.70
C ARG A 14 -29.87 -45.76 5.68
N ILE A 15 -30.61 -46.13 4.64
CA ILE A 15 -30.08 -46.96 3.55
C ILE A 15 -29.01 -46.18 2.79
N GLY A 16 -29.24 -44.89 2.49
CA GLY A 16 -28.26 -44.00 1.86
C GLY A 16 -26.94 -43.94 2.62
N LYS A 17 -26.97 -43.64 3.93
CA LYS A 17 -25.78 -43.62 4.79
C LYS A 17 -25.02 -44.95 4.79
N ARG A 18 -25.74 -46.07 4.76
CA ARG A 18 -25.12 -47.41 4.69
C ARG A 18 -24.44 -47.66 3.35
N ILE A 19 -25.04 -47.19 2.25
CA ILE A 19 -24.45 -47.25 0.91
C ILE A 19 -23.19 -46.39 0.87
N GLU A 20 -23.25 -45.14 1.33
CA GLU A 20 -22.10 -44.22 1.40
C GLU A 20 -20.92 -44.82 2.19
N SER A 21 -21.18 -45.36 3.38
CA SER A 21 -20.15 -46.01 4.20
C SER A 21 -19.55 -47.24 3.50
N THR A 22 -20.36 -47.99 2.75
CA THR A 22 -19.88 -49.14 1.98
C THR A 22 -19.01 -48.69 0.79
N ILE A 23 -19.42 -47.65 0.06
CA ILE A 23 -18.66 -47.05 -1.03
C ILE A 23 -17.32 -46.53 -0.51
N ALA A 24 -17.33 -45.77 0.58
CA ALA A 24 -16.12 -45.22 1.19
C ALA A 24 -15.13 -46.32 1.59
N ARG A 25 -15.61 -47.42 2.17
CA ARG A 25 -14.76 -48.59 2.49
C ARG A 25 -14.16 -49.22 1.23
N ILE A 26 -14.97 -49.44 0.18
CA ILE A 26 -14.49 -50.03 -1.08
C ILE A 26 -13.40 -49.15 -1.71
N VAL A 27 -13.60 -47.83 -1.73
CA VAL A 27 -12.64 -46.85 -2.24
C VAL A 27 -11.37 -46.88 -1.40
N ALA A 28 -11.47 -46.78 -0.08
CA ALA A 28 -10.30 -46.80 0.81
C ALA A 28 -9.48 -48.11 0.71
N GLU A 29 -10.13 -49.26 0.51
CA GLU A 29 -9.46 -50.57 0.40
C GLU A 29 -8.79 -50.80 -0.97
N ARG A 30 -9.35 -50.25 -2.05
CA ARG A 30 -8.89 -50.54 -3.42
C ARG A 30 -8.05 -49.43 -4.02
N ASP A 31 -8.53 -48.20 -3.93
CA ASP A 31 -7.88 -47.00 -4.46
C ASP A 31 -8.45 -45.75 -3.76
N PRO A 32 -7.75 -45.21 -2.76
CA PRO A 32 -8.18 -44.03 -2.02
C PRO A 32 -8.37 -42.78 -2.89
N SER A 33 -7.70 -42.72 -4.04
CA SER A 33 -7.75 -41.58 -4.98
C SER A 33 -8.79 -41.74 -6.09
N TYR A 34 -9.51 -42.87 -6.13
CA TYR A 34 -10.41 -43.22 -7.23
C TYR A 34 -11.48 -42.15 -7.47
N LEU A 35 -12.16 -41.69 -6.42
CA LEU A 35 -13.24 -40.72 -6.56
C LEU A 35 -12.73 -39.36 -7.03
N GLU A 36 -11.62 -38.88 -6.48
CA GLU A 36 -10.95 -37.63 -6.91
C GLU A 36 -10.53 -37.72 -8.38
N THR A 37 -9.89 -38.83 -8.77
CA THR A 37 -9.46 -39.07 -10.16
C THR A 37 -10.64 -39.07 -11.14
N ILE A 38 -11.75 -39.73 -10.77
CA ILE A 38 -12.95 -39.76 -11.61
C ILE A 38 -13.61 -38.39 -11.70
N GLU A 39 -13.61 -37.62 -10.61
CA GLU A 39 -14.15 -36.26 -10.57
C GLU A 39 -13.34 -35.32 -11.48
N THR A 40 -12.01 -35.29 -11.34
CA THR A 40 -11.12 -34.52 -12.23
C THR A 40 -11.33 -34.93 -13.69
N ARG A 41 -11.40 -36.24 -13.98
CA ARG A 41 -11.59 -36.71 -15.35
C ARG A 41 -12.96 -36.36 -15.91
N ALA A 42 -14.01 -36.40 -15.09
CA ALA A 42 -15.35 -36.00 -15.48
C ALA A 42 -15.39 -34.48 -15.79
N GLU A 43 -14.68 -33.68 -15.00
CA GLU A 43 -14.53 -32.24 -15.24
C GLU A 43 -13.81 -31.95 -16.56
N GLU A 44 -12.65 -32.56 -16.81
CA GLU A 44 -11.92 -32.42 -18.08
C GLU A 44 -12.81 -32.77 -19.29
N LEU A 45 -13.56 -33.88 -19.20
CA LEU A 45 -14.47 -34.30 -20.25
C LEU A 45 -15.64 -33.33 -20.43
N ALA A 46 -16.15 -32.75 -19.34
CA ALA A 46 -17.19 -31.74 -19.40
C ALA A 46 -16.68 -30.46 -20.07
N GLN A 47 -15.50 -29.97 -19.68
CA GLN A 47 -14.84 -28.81 -20.29
C GLN A 47 -14.64 -29.04 -21.79
N GLN A 48 -14.12 -30.21 -22.18
CA GLN A 48 -13.94 -30.57 -23.59
C GLN A 48 -15.28 -30.60 -24.35
N ARG A 49 -16.32 -31.21 -23.80
CA ARG A 49 -17.65 -31.30 -24.44
C ARG A 49 -18.32 -29.95 -24.62
N LEU A 50 -18.02 -29.00 -23.73
CA LEU A 50 -18.52 -27.64 -23.78
C LEU A 50 -17.63 -26.72 -24.64
N GLY A 51 -16.48 -27.20 -25.12
CA GLY A 51 -15.51 -26.40 -25.89
C GLY A 51 -14.85 -25.30 -25.04
N LEU A 52 -14.64 -25.56 -23.75
CA LEU A 52 -14.08 -24.59 -22.80
C LEU A 52 -12.60 -24.84 -22.48
N ASP A 53 -12.03 -25.93 -22.97
CA ASP A 53 -10.68 -26.41 -22.65
C ASP A 53 -9.59 -25.35 -22.87
N GLU A 54 -9.61 -24.67 -24.02
CA GLU A 54 -8.65 -23.59 -24.29
C GLU A 54 -8.84 -22.40 -23.35
N THR A 55 -10.09 -22.03 -23.07
CA THR A 55 -10.41 -20.87 -22.22
C THR A 55 -10.13 -21.11 -20.74
N VAL A 56 -10.39 -22.31 -20.23
CA VAL A 56 -10.07 -22.72 -18.86
C VAL A 56 -8.57 -22.77 -18.67
N LYS A 57 -7.84 -23.42 -19.59
CA LYS A 57 -6.38 -23.44 -19.56
C LYS A 57 -5.79 -22.04 -19.59
N ARG A 58 -6.36 -21.14 -20.41
CA ARG A 58 -5.90 -19.76 -20.47
C ARG A 58 -6.16 -19.00 -19.16
N ALA A 59 -7.28 -19.26 -18.49
CA ALA A 59 -7.58 -18.68 -17.18
C ALA A 59 -6.56 -19.14 -16.12
N GLU A 60 -6.25 -20.44 -16.07
CA GLU A 60 -5.23 -20.99 -15.17
C GLU A 60 -3.84 -20.38 -15.40
N GLU A 61 -3.43 -20.20 -16.66
CA GLU A 61 -2.18 -19.52 -17.00
C GLU A 61 -2.15 -18.06 -16.54
N ILE A 62 -3.29 -17.36 -16.65
CA ILE A 62 -3.43 -15.99 -16.18
C ILE A 62 -3.30 -15.96 -14.66
N ASP A 63 -3.98 -16.85 -13.95
CA ASP A 63 -3.93 -16.92 -12.49
C ASP A 63 -2.51 -17.22 -11.98
N ALA A 64 -1.83 -18.19 -12.60
CA ALA A 64 -0.42 -18.47 -12.29
C ALA A 64 0.49 -17.27 -12.56
N THR A 65 0.22 -16.52 -13.64
CA THR A 65 0.96 -15.29 -13.97
C THR A 65 0.68 -14.19 -12.95
N ILE A 66 -0.56 -14.04 -12.50
CA ILE A 66 -0.95 -13.05 -11.48
C ILE A 66 -0.21 -13.32 -10.18
N GLU A 67 -0.18 -14.57 -9.70
CA GLU A 67 0.51 -14.92 -8.46
C GLU A 67 2.01 -14.66 -8.56
N ARG A 68 2.66 -15.06 -9.66
CA ARG A 68 4.08 -14.73 -9.90
C ARG A 68 4.34 -13.22 -9.88
N LEU A 69 3.50 -12.43 -10.56
CA LEU A 69 3.65 -10.98 -10.62
C LEU A 69 3.41 -10.31 -9.26
N LYS A 70 2.52 -10.86 -8.43
CA LYS A 70 2.33 -10.39 -7.04
C LYS A 70 3.60 -10.59 -6.22
N GLU A 71 4.23 -11.76 -6.31
CA GLU A 71 5.49 -12.05 -5.62
C GLU A 71 6.62 -11.14 -6.10
N GLU A 72 6.78 -10.98 -7.42
CA GLU A 72 7.77 -10.08 -8.02
C GLU A 72 7.56 -8.64 -7.56
N ARG A 73 6.30 -8.16 -7.54
CA ARG A 73 5.97 -6.82 -7.08
C ARG A 73 6.37 -6.61 -5.62
N VAL A 74 6.09 -7.56 -4.73
CA VAL A 74 6.48 -7.48 -3.32
C VAL A 74 8.01 -7.36 -3.19
N GLU A 75 8.75 -8.16 -3.96
CA GLU A 75 10.21 -8.12 -3.96
C GLU A 75 10.76 -6.78 -4.48
N HIS A 76 10.17 -6.22 -5.54
CA HIS A 76 10.51 -4.90 -6.03
C HIS A 76 10.28 -3.79 -5.00
N LEU A 77 9.14 -3.83 -4.29
CA LEU A 77 8.85 -2.88 -3.22
C LEU A 77 9.88 -3.00 -2.09
N LYS A 78 10.23 -4.22 -1.67
CA LYS A 78 11.27 -4.43 -0.64
C LYS A 78 12.63 -3.89 -1.06
N ARG A 79 13.06 -4.14 -2.30
CA ARG A 79 14.33 -3.60 -2.84
C ARG A 79 14.35 -2.07 -2.86
N ASN A 80 13.26 -1.45 -3.31
CA ASN A 80 13.15 0.01 -3.33
C ASN A 80 13.17 0.59 -1.91
N ALA A 81 12.38 0.03 -0.99
CA ALA A 81 12.38 0.47 0.41
C ALA A 81 13.75 0.32 1.08
N SER A 82 14.49 -0.76 0.78
CA SER A 82 15.86 -0.97 1.25
C SER A 82 16.80 0.13 0.76
N ARG A 83 16.79 0.43 -0.54
CA ARG A 83 17.58 1.51 -1.14
C ARG A 83 17.28 2.88 -0.53
N LEU A 84 16.01 3.16 -0.23
CA LEU A 84 15.59 4.47 0.29
C LEU A 84 15.80 4.64 1.80
N SER A 85 15.76 3.55 2.57
CA SER A 85 15.93 3.58 4.04
C SER A 85 17.35 3.32 4.51
N GLY A 86 18.25 2.87 3.63
CA GLY A 86 19.60 2.45 3.99
C GLY A 86 19.66 1.15 4.81
N ARG A 87 18.53 0.44 4.93
CA ARG A 87 18.42 -0.87 5.62
C ARG A 87 18.53 -2.01 4.64
N THR A 88 18.95 -3.19 5.09
CA THR A 88 19.00 -4.39 4.24
C THR A 88 17.59 -4.89 3.88
N VAL A 89 17.46 -5.54 2.71
CA VAL A 89 16.20 -6.14 2.24
C VAL A 89 15.63 -7.13 3.27
N SER A 90 16.50 -7.91 3.93
CA SER A 90 16.11 -8.85 5.00
C SER A 90 15.40 -8.15 6.16
N SER A 91 15.89 -6.99 6.62
CA SER A 91 15.28 -6.23 7.72
C SER A 91 13.87 -5.69 7.39
N ILE A 92 13.54 -5.59 6.11
CA ILE A 92 12.25 -5.11 5.61
C ILE A 92 11.33 -6.29 5.28
N ALA A 93 11.91 -7.42 4.86
CA ALA A 93 11.20 -8.66 4.53
C ALA A 93 10.30 -9.14 5.67
N ASP A 94 10.80 -9.05 6.92
CA ASP A 94 10.06 -9.47 8.12
C ASP A 94 8.81 -8.63 8.41
N ARG A 95 8.67 -7.45 7.77
CA ARG A 95 7.61 -6.48 8.07
C ARG A 95 6.51 -6.41 7.01
N GLY A 96 6.63 -7.18 5.92
CA GLY A 96 5.62 -7.28 4.86
C GLY A 96 5.58 -6.11 3.86
N GLU A 97 4.70 -6.25 2.85
CA GLU A 97 4.57 -5.31 1.72
C GLU A 97 4.17 -3.88 2.16
N TRP A 98 3.21 -3.78 3.08
CA TRP A 98 2.66 -2.49 3.52
C TRP A 98 3.73 -1.57 4.09
N VAL A 99 4.69 -2.12 4.85
CA VAL A 99 5.81 -1.34 5.40
C VAL A 99 6.76 -0.86 4.31
N ALA A 100 7.08 -1.72 3.33
CA ALA A 100 7.93 -1.33 2.21
C ALA A 100 7.29 -0.18 1.40
N LYS A 101 5.98 -0.27 1.14
CA LYS A 101 5.21 0.79 0.46
C LYS A 101 5.23 2.10 1.26
N GLY A 102 4.98 2.04 2.57
CA GLY A 102 4.99 3.24 3.42
C GLY A 102 6.34 3.97 3.45
N ILE A 103 7.46 3.23 3.40
CA ILE A 103 8.81 3.83 3.30
C ILE A 103 8.97 4.57 1.97
N ILE A 104 8.55 3.94 0.87
CA ILE A 104 8.64 4.53 -0.48
C ILE A 104 7.77 5.78 -0.57
N ASP A 105 6.52 5.69 -0.15
CA ASP A 105 5.55 6.80 -0.24
C ASP A 105 6.05 8.02 0.52
N LYS A 106 6.49 7.84 1.78
CA LYS A 106 7.04 8.94 2.60
C LYS A 106 8.26 9.59 1.96
N ARG A 107 9.16 8.79 1.37
CA ARG A 107 10.36 9.31 0.71
C ARG A 107 10.01 10.03 -0.59
N MET A 108 9.05 9.51 -1.35
CA MET A 108 8.54 10.14 -2.57
C MET A 108 7.89 11.48 -2.27
N GLU A 109 7.01 11.56 -1.28
CA GLU A 109 6.37 12.80 -0.85
C GLU A 109 7.39 13.86 -0.44
N SER A 110 8.41 13.46 0.33
CA SER A 110 9.49 14.37 0.75
C SER A 110 10.27 14.88 -0.47
N GLN A 111 10.59 14.00 -1.42
CA GLN A 111 11.30 14.39 -2.63
C GLN A 111 10.45 15.29 -3.53
N GLN A 112 9.17 14.99 -3.71
CA GLN A 112 8.24 15.81 -4.49
C GLN A 112 8.12 17.23 -3.94
N LYS A 113 8.09 17.41 -2.62
CA LYS A 113 8.09 18.74 -2.00
C LYS A 113 9.35 19.54 -2.36
N LEU A 114 10.51 18.89 -2.31
CA LEU A 114 11.79 19.52 -2.67
C LEU A 114 11.82 19.89 -4.16
N GLU A 115 11.46 18.96 -5.04
CA GLU A 115 11.46 19.22 -6.49
C GLU A 115 10.41 20.28 -6.86
N LYS A 116 9.25 20.30 -6.18
CA LYS A 116 8.26 21.36 -6.36
C LYS A 116 8.85 22.73 -6.02
N ARG A 117 9.53 22.88 -4.87
CA ARG A 117 10.19 24.14 -4.51
C ARG A 117 11.23 24.54 -5.56
N ARG A 118 12.09 23.60 -6.01
CA ARG A 118 13.07 23.85 -7.07
C ARG A 118 12.45 24.28 -8.41
N LEU A 119 11.34 23.67 -8.79
CA LEU A 119 10.62 24.06 -10.01
C LEU A 119 10.10 25.50 -9.89
N MET A 120 9.58 25.87 -8.72
CA MET A 120 9.10 27.23 -8.45
C MET A 120 10.24 28.26 -8.41
N GLU A 121 11.47 27.87 -8.04
CA GLU A 121 12.65 28.76 -8.11
C GLU A 121 13.02 29.13 -9.56
N SER A 122 12.57 28.35 -10.55
CA SER A 122 12.95 28.54 -11.96
C SER A 122 12.15 29.62 -12.68
N ASP A 123 10.98 30.00 -12.17
CA ASP A 123 10.08 30.98 -12.80
C ASP A 123 9.71 32.13 -11.85
N GLU A 124 9.35 33.28 -12.43
CA GLU A 124 9.11 34.50 -11.65
C GLU A 124 7.86 34.41 -10.75
N LEU A 125 6.81 33.71 -11.19
CA LEU A 125 5.62 33.50 -10.37
C LEU A 125 5.94 32.57 -9.19
N GLY A 126 6.68 31.50 -9.44
CA GLY A 126 7.13 30.56 -8.43
C GLY A 126 7.99 31.24 -7.35
N LYS A 127 8.97 32.07 -7.74
CA LYS A 127 9.78 32.87 -6.79
C LYS A 127 8.91 33.79 -5.93
N LEU A 128 7.94 34.47 -6.54
CA LEU A 128 7.02 35.36 -5.82
C LEU A 128 6.17 34.57 -4.81
N ILE A 129 5.67 33.40 -5.18
CA ILE A 129 4.92 32.54 -4.25
C ILE A 129 5.82 32.03 -3.12
N LEU A 130 7.05 31.62 -3.42
CA LEU A 130 8.00 31.16 -2.40
C LEU A 130 8.31 32.26 -1.39
N ALA A 131 8.56 33.49 -1.85
CA ALA A 131 8.77 34.64 -0.97
C ALA A 131 7.56 34.88 -0.04
N LEU A 132 6.33 34.81 -0.57
CA LEU A 132 5.11 34.95 0.24
C LEU A 132 4.90 33.82 1.24
N LEU A 133 5.32 32.59 0.90
CA LEU A 133 5.26 31.46 1.83
C LEU A 133 6.27 31.62 2.96
N ASP A 134 7.49 32.08 2.64
CA ASP A 134 8.51 32.34 3.65
C ASP A 134 8.07 33.50 4.58
N GLU A 135 7.39 34.53 4.06
CA GLU A 135 6.73 35.58 4.88
C GLU A 135 5.60 35.02 5.76
N GLN A 136 4.78 34.11 5.22
CA GLN A 136 3.71 33.46 5.98
C GLN A 136 4.26 32.65 7.16
N ASP A 137 5.34 31.91 6.95
CA ASP A 137 6.00 31.11 7.99
C ASP A 137 6.61 32.01 9.08
N ALA A 138 7.16 33.17 8.69
CA ALA A 138 7.73 34.17 9.61
C ALA A 138 6.71 35.12 10.26
N MET A 139 5.42 34.99 9.95
CA MET A 139 4.39 35.97 10.31
C MET A 139 4.23 36.16 11.82
N LEU A 140 4.28 35.07 12.59
CA LEU A 140 4.13 35.15 14.04
C LEU A 140 5.30 35.93 14.66
N ASP A 141 6.53 35.61 14.28
CA ASP A 141 7.73 36.29 14.75
C ASP A 141 7.70 37.77 14.36
N THR A 142 7.23 38.07 13.14
CA THR A 142 7.05 39.44 12.65
C THR A 142 6.08 40.25 13.53
N VAL A 143 4.94 39.66 13.92
CA VAL A 143 3.97 40.31 14.82
C VAL A 143 4.56 40.54 16.22
N TRP A 144 5.33 39.57 16.73
CA TRP A 144 6.03 39.72 18.01
C TRP A 144 7.08 40.83 17.94
N LEU A 145 7.90 40.86 16.90
CA LEU A 145 8.88 41.93 16.67
C LEU A 145 8.21 43.30 16.60
N ALA A 146 7.10 43.43 15.87
CA ALA A 146 6.39 44.70 15.71
C ALA A 146 5.88 45.27 17.04
N THR A 147 5.49 44.39 17.95
CA THR A 147 4.97 44.75 19.27
C THR A 147 6.03 44.76 20.37
N SER A 148 7.27 44.37 20.05
CA SER A 148 8.36 44.24 21.02
C SER A 148 9.04 45.58 21.33
N PRO A 149 9.54 45.79 22.56
CA PRO A 149 10.38 46.94 22.91
C PRO A 149 11.66 46.98 22.09
N ARG A 150 12.22 48.18 21.89
CA ARG A 150 13.44 48.41 21.09
C ARG A 150 14.61 47.49 21.47
N GLN A 151 14.86 47.26 22.76
CA GLN A 151 15.95 46.39 23.23
C GLN A 151 15.84 44.95 22.73
N ILE A 152 14.61 44.44 22.58
CA ILE A 152 14.36 43.08 22.08
C ILE A 152 14.57 43.03 20.56
N ARG A 153 14.21 44.09 19.83
CA ARG A 153 14.47 44.21 18.40
C ARG A 153 15.97 44.30 18.09
N ASP A 154 16.70 45.11 18.85
CA ASP A 154 18.17 45.24 18.71
C ASP A 154 18.88 43.90 19.01
N LEU A 155 18.38 43.16 20.02
CA LEU A 155 18.88 41.83 20.34
C LEU A 155 18.58 40.84 19.21
N TRP A 156 17.36 40.87 18.67
CA TRP A 156 16.96 40.04 17.53
C TRP A 156 17.88 40.28 16.33
N GLU A 157 18.09 41.54 15.94
CA GLU A 157 18.99 41.89 14.83
C GLU A 157 20.42 41.41 15.08
N SER A 158 20.92 41.54 16.31
CA SER A 158 22.26 41.07 16.70
C SER A 158 22.38 39.54 16.60
N VAL A 159 21.33 38.81 17.00
CA VAL A 159 21.29 37.34 16.93
C VAL A 159 21.16 36.88 15.47
N SER A 160 20.24 37.46 14.69
CA SER A 160 20.08 37.11 13.27
C SER A 160 21.37 37.37 12.48
N ARG A 161 22.08 38.47 12.77
CA ARG A 161 23.39 38.75 12.18
C ARG A 161 24.47 37.75 12.60
N LEU A 162 24.48 37.34 13.89
CA LEU A 162 25.40 36.31 14.38
C LEU A 162 25.16 34.96 13.69
N LEU A 163 23.89 34.63 13.41
CA LEU A 163 23.47 33.38 12.79
C LEU A 163 23.50 33.41 11.25
N ASN A 164 23.78 34.56 10.63
CA ASN A 164 23.66 34.79 9.18
C ASN A 164 22.26 34.42 8.64
N GLU A 165 21.22 34.69 9.42
CA GLU A 165 19.84 34.51 9.00
C GLU A 165 19.39 35.65 8.08
N GLN A 166 18.70 35.31 7.00
CA GLN A 166 18.03 36.31 6.16
C GLN A 166 16.69 36.66 6.82
N THR A 167 16.52 37.93 7.17
CA THR A 167 15.23 38.47 7.61
C THR A 167 14.29 38.60 6.42
N THR A 168 12.99 38.36 6.65
CA THR A 168 12.00 38.58 5.59
C THR A 168 11.75 40.07 5.37
N SER A 169 11.13 40.45 4.24
CA SER A 169 10.86 41.85 3.91
C SER A 169 9.94 42.52 4.92
N LEU A 170 8.97 41.80 5.50
CA LEU A 170 8.12 42.34 6.57
C LEU A 170 8.90 42.58 7.86
N GLN A 171 9.80 41.68 8.24
CA GLN A 171 10.65 41.84 9.43
C GLN A 171 11.62 43.02 9.26
N GLU A 172 12.21 43.18 8.07
CA GLU A 172 13.04 44.34 7.74
C GLU A 172 12.27 45.65 7.90
N GLY A 173 11.02 45.72 7.41
CA GLY A 173 10.16 46.89 7.59
C GLY A 173 9.93 47.24 9.06
N VAL A 174 9.64 46.23 9.89
CA VAL A 174 9.42 46.41 11.34
C VAL A 174 10.68 46.88 12.07
N LEU A 175 11.86 46.38 11.68
CA LEU A 175 13.13 46.79 12.24
C LEU A 175 13.51 48.21 11.79
N ALA A 176 13.19 48.58 10.55
CA ALA A 176 13.51 49.88 9.95
C ALA A 176 12.60 51.04 10.42
N GLU A 177 11.36 50.78 10.87
CA GLU A 177 10.39 51.80 11.33
C GLU A 177 10.80 52.56 12.61
N THR A 178 12.03 52.39 13.12
CA THR A 178 12.51 53.10 14.33
C THR A 178 13.95 53.64 14.25
N GLU A 179 14.33 54.21 13.10
CA GLU A 179 15.19 55.42 13.09
C GLU A 179 14.38 56.67 13.44
#